data_AF-C3VF12-F1
#
_entry.id   AF-C3VF12-F1
#
_cell.length_a   1.000
_cell.length_b   1.000
_cell.length_c   1.000
_cell.angle_alpha   90.00
_cell.angle_beta   90.00
_cell.angle_gamma   90.00
#
_symmetry.space_group_name_H-M   'P 1'
#
loop_
_entity.id
_entity.type
_entity.pdbx_description
1 polymer ?
#
loop_
_entity_poly.entity_id
_entity_poly.type
_entity_poly.pdbx_seq_one_letter_code
_entity_poly.pdbx_strand_id
1 'polypeptide(L)'
;VDWLLTTPLLLVEFGLIVAIAGAASKGFVTRLVIADIIMIATGYLGELGNTGDMSTIVWFAISSLAWLYIVYAVFQIKIDGMPEYAASAVKIMRRFVMLGWAIYAR
;
A
#
# COMPACT_ATOMS: atom_id res chain seq x y z
N VAL A 1 12.57 1.34 -9.62
CA VAL A 1 12.90 2.48 -8.73
C VAL A 1 11.83 3.57 -8.77
N ASP A 2 11.24 3.90 -9.92
CA ASP A 2 10.19 4.94 -10.07
C ASP A 2 9.00 4.83 -9.08
N TRP A 3 8.63 3.60 -8.70
CA TRP A 3 7.52 3.38 -7.77
C TRP A 3 7.79 3.90 -6.37
N LEU A 4 9.05 3.98 -5.94
CA LEU A 4 9.41 4.52 -4.63
C LEU A 4 9.00 6.00 -4.46
N LEU A 5 8.70 6.71 -5.55
CA LEU A 5 8.18 8.06 -5.51
C LEU A 5 6.67 8.11 -5.80
N THR A 6 6.20 7.42 -6.85
CA THR A 6 4.81 7.53 -7.31
C THR A 6 3.82 6.84 -6.38
N THR A 7 4.20 5.72 -5.76
CA THR A 7 3.31 4.97 -4.86
C THR A 7 3.13 5.63 -3.48
N PRO A 8 4.18 6.19 -2.83
CA PRO A 8 3.98 6.99 -1.63
C PRO A 8 3.14 8.24 -1.89
N LEU A 9 3.36 8.91 -3.02
CA LEU A 9 2.58 10.10 -3.37
C LEU A 9 1.10 9.76 -3.51
N LEU A 10 0.76 8.67 -4.19
CA LEU A 10 -0.62 8.17 -4.30
C LEU A 10 -1.25 7.90 -2.93
N LEU A 11 -0.52 7.30 -1.99
CA LEU A 11 -1.00 7.03 -0.63
C LEU A 11 -1.18 8.32 0.19
N VAL A 12 -0.33 9.32 -0.03
CA VAL A 12 -0.48 10.66 0.56
C VAL A 12 -1.72 11.35 0.02
N GLU A 13 -1.90 11.40 -1.30
CA GLU A 13 -3.08 12.01 -1.94
C GLU A 13 -4.37 11.35 -1.47
N PHE A 14 -4.42 10.02 -1.47
CA PHE A 14 -5.54 9.26 -0.93
C PHE A 14 -5.77 9.56 0.56
N GLY A 15 -4.69 9.58 1.35
CA GLY A 15 -4.71 9.89 2.75
C GLY A 15 -5.32 11.27 3.06
N LEU A 16 -5.00 12.28 2.24
CA LEU A 16 -5.58 13.61 2.33
C LEU A 16 -7.08 13.60 2.04
N ILE A 17 -7.54 12.86 1.02
CA ILE A 17 -8.97 12.72 0.71
C ILE A 17 -9.73 12.13 1.91
N VAL A 18 -9.19 11.06 2.51
CA VAL A 18 -9.81 10.39 3.68
C VAL A 18 -9.77 11.28 4.92
N ALA A 19 -8.71 12.08 5.09
CA ALA A 19 -8.59 13.03 6.19
C ALA A 19 -9.59 14.19 6.09
N ILE A 20 -9.75 14.78 4.90
CA ILE A 20 -10.74 15.84 4.65
C ILE A 20 -12.17 15.32 4.93
N ALA A 21 -12.42 14.06 4.62
CA ALA A 21 -13.70 13.40 4.89
C ALA A 21 -13.87 12.93 6.36
N GLY A 22 -12.92 13.24 7.25
CA GLY A 22 -13.03 12.96 8.69
C GLY A 22 -12.83 11.50 9.10
N ALA A 23 -12.37 10.63 8.20
CA ALA A 23 -12.22 9.20 8.47
C ALA A 23 -10.76 8.75 8.69
N ALA A 24 -9.78 9.65 8.54
CA ALA A 24 -8.38 9.31 8.76
C ALA A 24 -8.02 9.39 10.24
N SER A 25 -7.50 8.29 10.80
CA SER A 25 -6.87 8.31 12.12
C SER A 25 -5.51 9.01 12.08
N LYS A 26 -5.08 9.57 13.21
CA LYS A 26 -3.75 10.20 13.33
C LYS A 26 -2.67 9.20 12.90
N GLY A 27 -1.77 9.64 12.01
CA GLY A 27 -0.68 8.82 11.49
C GLY A 27 -1.12 7.67 10.56
N PHE A 28 -2.37 7.64 10.08
CA PHE A 28 -2.81 6.65 9.08
C PHE A 28 -1.95 6.72 7.81
N VAL A 29 -1.83 7.92 7.23
CA VAL A 29 -1.06 8.17 6.01
C VAL A 29 0.41 7.79 6.19
N THR A 30 1.02 8.22 7.29
CA THR A 30 2.43 7.91 7.60
C THR A 30 2.68 6.41 7.69
N ARG A 31 1.77 5.64 8.32
CA ARG A 31 1.87 4.18 8.41
C ARG A 31 1.76 3.52 7.04
N LEU A 32 0.84 3.98 6.20
CA LEU A 32 0.72 3.47 4.83
C LEU A 32 1.98 3.75 4.00
N VAL A 33 2.51 4.97 4.05
CA VAL A 33 3.73 5.35 3.32
C VAL A 33 4.94 4.55 3.79
N ILE A 34 5.11 4.34 5.09
CA ILE A 34 6.21 3.52 5.61
C ILE A 34 6.06 2.06 5.16
N ALA A 35 4.86 1.50 5.24
CA ALA A 35 4.61 0.14 4.78
C ALA A 35 4.89 -0.01 3.27
N ASP A 36 4.54 1.00 2.48
CA ASP A 36 4.78 1.04 1.04
C ASP A 36 6.28 1.10 0.71
N ILE A 37 7.03 1.96 1.38
CA ILE A 37 8.50 2.02 1.23
C ILE A 37 9.14 0.66 1.58
N ILE A 38 8.69 0.01 2.66
CA ILE A 38 9.18 -1.33 3.03
C ILE A 38 8.84 -2.34 1.93
N MET A 39 7.60 -2.33 1.44
CA MET A 39 7.12 -3.22 0.39
C MET A 39 7.96 -3.09 -0.89
N ILE A 40 8.19 -1.86 -1.37
CA ILE A 40 9.00 -1.60 -2.57
C ILE A 40 10.46 -1.98 -2.34
N ALA A 41 11.07 -1.54 -1.23
CA ALA A 41 12.49 -1.76 -0.96
C ALA A 41 12.82 -3.26 -0.83
N THR A 42 11.99 -4.01 -0.10
CA THR A 42 12.20 -5.44 0.09
C THR A 42 11.83 -6.26 -1.14
N GLY A 43 10.83 -5.83 -1.93
CA GLY A 43 10.55 -6.43 -3.24
C GLY A 43 11.75 -6.33 -4.18
N TYR A 44 12.35 -5.13 -4.25
CA TYR A 44 13.57 -4.89 -5.04
C TYR A 44 14.77 -5.72 -4.55
N LEU A 45 14.95 -5.90 -3.23
CA LEU A 45 15.99 -6.79 -2.71
C LEU A 45 15.75 -8.26 -3.07
N GLY A 46 14.48 -8.69 -3.14
CA GLY A 46 14.12 -10.02 -3.65
C GLY A 46 14.47 -10.18 -5.13
N GLU A 47 14.18 -9.18 -5.97
CA GLU A 47 14.50 -9.18 -7.41
C GLU A 47 16.02 -9.25 -7.69
N LEU A 48 16.85 -8.67 -6.81
CA LEU A 48 18.31 -8.72 -6.94
C LEU A 48 18.93 -10.05 -6.48
N GLY A 49 18.18 -10.87 -5.74
CA GLY A 49 18.66 -12.15 -5.22
C GLY A 49 18.68 -13.26 -6.28
N ASN A 50 19.44 -14.33 -6.05
CA ASN A 50 19.44 -15.47 -6.95
C ASN A 50 18.21 -16.35 -6.71
N THR A 51 17.73 -16.99 -7.78
CA THR A 51 16.65 -17.98 -7.70
C THR A 51 17.09 -19.17 -6.86
N GLY A 52 16.32 -19.49 -5.81
CA GLY A 52 16.59 -20.62 -4.91
C GLY A 52 17.28 -20.24 -3.60
N ASP A 53 17.76 -19.00 -3.47
CA ASP A 53 18.33 -18.52 -2.20
C ASP A 53 17.24 -18.27 -1.16
N MET A 54 17.47 -18.73 0.07
CA MET A 54 16.53 -18.50 1.19
C MET A 54 16.34 -17.01 1.47
N SER A 55 17.39 -16.20 1.30
CA SER A 55 17.32 -14.73 1.45
C SER A 55 16.33 -14.10 0.46
N THR A 56 16.32 -14.54 -0.79
CA THR A 56 15.38 -14.09 -1.83
C THR A 56 13.94 -14.33 -1.40
N ILE A 57 13.63 -15.55 -0.93
CA ILE A 57 12.29 -15.93 -0.46
C ILE A 57 11.87 -15.06 0.74
N VAL A 58 12.78 -14.84 1.68
CA VAL A 58 12.52 -14.00 2.86
C VAL A 58 12.20 -12.56 2.45
N TRP A 59 12.92 -11.98 1.48
CA TRP A 59 12.65 -10.62 1.01
C TRP A 59 11.27 -10.49 0.35
N PHE A 60 10.91 -11.45 -0.51
CA PHE A 60 9.56 -11.49 -1.10
C PHE A 60 8.46 -11.69 -0.05
N ALA A 61 8.72 -12.49 0.99
CA ALA A 61 7.78 -12.68 2.09
C ALA A 61 7.57 -11.38 2.89
N ILE A 62 8.64 -10.65 3.21
CA ILE A 62 8.54 -9.36 3.91
C ILE A 62 7.77 -8.34 3.05
N SER A 63 8.07 -8.26 1.76
CA SER A 63 7.35 -7.39 0.82
C SER A 63 5.86 -7.72 0.78
N SER A 64 5.52 -9.01 0.68
CA SER A 64 4.14 -9.49 0.65
C SER A 64 3.38 -9.19 1.95
N LEU A 65 4.04 -9.31 3.11
CA LEU A 65 3.45 -8.97 4.40
C LEU A 65 3.17 -7.46 4.53
N ALA A 66 4.10 -6.61 4.07
CA ALA A 66 3.90 -5.17 4.04
C ALA A 66 2.74 -4.77 3.11
N TRP A 67 2.64 -5.42 1.94
CA TRP A 67 1.50 -5.27 1.03
C TRP A 67 0.17 -5.67 1.69
N LEU A 68 0.10 -6.84 2.32
CA LEU A 68 -1.10 -7.31 3.03
C LEU A 68 -1.52 -6.35 4.15
N TYR A 69 -0.55 -5.73 4.84
CA TYR A 69 -0.83 -4.69 5.82
C TYR A 69 -1.51 -3.46 5.19
N ILE A 70 -1.03 -2.99 4.03
CA ILE A 70 -1.65 -1.87 3.29
C ILE A 70 -3.09 -2.23 2.89
N VAL A 71 -3.29 -3.43 2.32
CA VAL A 71 -4.62 -3.93 1.96
C VAL A 71 -5.53 -3.92 3.20
N TYR A 72 -5.09 -4.54 4.29
CA TYR A 72 -5.84 -4.56 5.54
C TYR A 72 -6.21 -3.15 6.02
N ALA A 73 -5.24 -2.23 6.08
CA ALA A 73 -5.45 -0.87 6.58
C ALA A 73 -6.43 -0.05 5.73
N VAL A 74 -6.38 -0.17 4.40
CA VAL A 74 -7.33 0.49 3.48
C VAL A 74 -8.75 -0.10 3.65
N PHE A 75 -8.87 -1.39 3.92
CA PHE A 75 -10.16 -2.03 4.14
C PHE A 75 -10.82 -1.66 5.48
N GLN A 76 -10.03 -1.24 6.49
CA GLN A 76 -10.55 -0.76 7.77
C GLN A 76 -11.26 0.61 7.68
N ILE A 77 -11.08 1.37 6.59
CA ILE A 77 -11.77 2.67 6.43
C ILE A 77 -13.27 2.43 6.25
N LYS A 78 -14.09 2.94 7.17
CA LYS A 78 -15.55 2.90 7.04
C LYS A 78 -16.00 3.97 6.06
N ILE A 79 -16.83 3.59 5.08
CA ILE A 79 -17.35 4.53 4.06
C ILE A 79 -18.73 5.08 4.44
N ASP A 80 -19.38 4.52 5.46
CA ASP A 80 -20.71 4.93 5.90
C ASP A 80 -20.68 6.35 6.47
N GLY A 81 -21.53 7.24 5.94
CA GLY A 81 -21.60 8.64 6.35
C GLY A 81 -20.50 9.53 5.76
N MET A 82 -19.61 9.02 4.91
CA MET A 82 -18.64 9.85 4.18
C MET A 82 -19.26 10.48 2.93
N PRO A 83 -18.76 11.65 2.47
CA PRO A 83 -19.13 12.20 1.18
C PRO A 83 -18.84 11.23 0.01
N GLU A 84 -19.64 11.31 -1.04
CA GLU A 84 -19.56 10.39 -2.19
C GLU A 84 -18.17 10.37 -2.86
N TYR A 85 -17.51 11.53 -2.97
CA TYR A 85 -16.16 11.61 -3.54
C TYR A 85 -15.15 10.79 -2.74
N ALA A 86 -15.23 10.82 -1.40
CA ALA A 86 -14.32 10.11 -0.53
C ALA A 86 -14.63 8.60 -0.48
N ALA A 87 -15.91 8.24 -0.42
CA ALA A 87 -16.35 6.85 -0.52
C ALA A 87 -15.90 6.21 -1.85
N SER A 88 -15.97 6.95 -2.94
CA SER A 88 -15.49 6.52 -4.26
C SER A 88 -13.97 6.34 -4.27
N ALA A 89 -13.21 7.30 -3.72
CA ALA A 89 -11.76 7.18 -3.58
C ALA A 89 -11.35 5.94 -2.78
N VAL A 90 -12.03 5.64 -1.66
CA VAL A 90 -11.77 4.41 -0.87
C VAL A 90 -12.06 3.15 -1.69
N LYS A 91 -13.17 3.09 -2.44
CA LYS A 91 -13.50 1.93 -3.28
C LYS A 91 -12.47 1.72 -4.39
N ILE A 92 -12.01 2.80 -5.03
CA ILE A 92 -10.95 2.75 -6.03
C ILE A 92 -9.65 2.27 -5.39
N MET A 93 -9.27 2.84 -4.25
CA MET A 93 -8.05 2.46 -3.55
C MET A 93 -8.06 0.99 -3.13
N ARG A 94 -9.18 0.47 -2.61
CA ARG A 94 -9.34 -0.96 -2.30
C ARG A 94 -9.07 -1.85 -3.51
N ARG A 95 -9.62 -1.51 -4.67
CA ARG A 95 -9.37 -2.26 -5.92
C ARG A 95 -7.91 -2.15 -6.34
N PHE A 96 -7.35 -0.95 -6.29
CA PHE A 96 -5.96 -0.69 -6.65
C PHE A 96 -4.99 -1.49 -5.79
N VAL A 97 -5.10 -1.42 -4.45
CA VAL A 97 -4.16 -2.14 -3.57
C VAL A 97 -4.34 -3.65 -3.63
N MET A 98 -5.56 -4.16 -3.83
CA MET A 98 -5.77 -5.61 -4.00
C MET A 98 -5.18 -6.15 -5.30
N LEU A 99 -5.26 -5.39 -6.40
CA LEU A 99 -4.84 -5.86 -7.72
C LEU A 99 -3.40 -5.45 -8.07
N GLY A 100 -2.89 -4.38 -7.46
CA GLY A 100 -1.62 -3.75 -7.84
C GLY A 100 -0.43 -4.69 -7.63
N TRP A 101 -0.23 -5.20 -6.42
CA TRP A 101 0.98 -5.96 -6.11
C TRP A 101 0.96 -7.39 -6.66
N ALA A 102 -0.22 -7.99 -6.80
CA ALA A 102 -0.38 -9.33 -7.38
C ALA A 102 0.10 -9.42 -8.85
N ILE A 103 0.12 -8.30 -9.58
CA ILE A 103 0.58 -8.26 -10.98
C ILE A 103 2.09 -8.01 -11.07
N TYR A 104 2.66 -7.31 -10.08
CA TYR A 104 4.04 -6.83 -10.10
C TYR A 104 5.02 -7.72 -9.33
N ALA A 105 4.56 -8.58 -8.42
CA ALA A 105 5.37 -9.66 -7.88
C ALA A 105 5.55 -10.75 -8.95
N ARG A 106 6.50 -10.56 -9.88
CA ARG A 106 6.92 -11.52 -10.89
C ARG A 106 8.41 -11.71 -10.87
#